data_AF-A0A1W0WAY1-F1
#
_entry.id   AF-A0A1W0WAY1-F1
#
_cell.length_a   1.000
_cell.length_b   1.000
_cell.length_c   1.000
_cell.angle_alpha   90.00
_cell.angle_beta   90.00
_cell.angle_gamma   90.00
#
_symmetry.space_group_name_H-M   'P 1'
#
loop_
_entity.id
_entity.type
_entity.pdbx_description
1 polymer ?
#
loop_
_entity_poly.entity_id
_entity_poly.type
_entity_poly.pdbx_seq_one_letter_code
_entity_poly.pdbx_strand_id
1 'polypeptide(L)'
;MYRLLNCVVWLHLAISSIFGYDRRGVSIVTVIVGDNPVYGYFIQSPDYDVALARALRTFPTTLSQVKRLSVYKPGTYSCPEAAALMPILAMEVDQLIRDNPRDFTVLITPGCSLEVIALGDFAREWDVPLMAVIAIDLSLTDTQRFPTVLTFPSSDQSSLVRATLALFERYSWSTVSLLCGDVNPSGADNTLFYATTCSGFINALEQSSQIDALNVFHFDARTADNEGYENMLKTVGMQSRVVLLLVPTARRLRDIMVTADTLNMTKGDYIFIAPRSPAVFVEGALQWRFNVTSDDQAFAAFQSLITVSNPLPQWKMITALMDEIRSQSQLVYNRTLTMEDSVNGLTVSAVEVMSSVTEVLSQFSSRQLKAMTGTDFRKHFLNRTFELESRSFFIGPKGMRVCDVDLYKMNVTNGEMEVVWEYKLISDTLRQTSRQNVIWRSRNGPPLNRPVCGFRGDRCIGSLEKSVVTTVAPILTVLVSFIFGAGIFWFFHQRTKGSVWWLLEEMRLISAVTHSNLGTFQSVQRS
;
A
#
# COMPACT_ATOMS: atom_id res chain seq x y z
N MET A 1 33.35 -57.37 -48.79
CA MET A 1 33.25 -55.98 -48.31
C MET A 1 32.01 -55.71 -47.45
N TYR A 2 30.82 -56.25 -47.77
CA TYR A 2 29.59 -56.03 -46.99
C TYR A 2 29.55 -56.61 -45.56
N ARG A 3 30.32 -57.67 -45.24
CA ARG A 3 30.35 -58.26 -43.88
C ARG A 3 31.23 -57.50 -42.88
N LEU A 4 32.23 -56.75 -43.36
CA LEU A 4 33.12 -55.94 -42.50
C LEU A 4 32.46 -54.62 -42.08
N LEU A 5 31.62 -54.02 -42.94
CA LEU A 5 30.87 -52.81 -42.61
C LEU A 5 29.85 -53.04 -41.47
N ASN A 6 29.16 -54.19 -41.49
CA ASN A 6 28.17 -54.50 -40.45
C ASN A 6 28.81 -54.75 -39.07
N CYS A 7 30.02 -55.30 -39.00
CA CYS A 7 30.73 -55.46 -37.72
C CYS A 7 31.18 -54.11 -37.14
N VAL A 8 31.62 -53.16 -37.97
CA VAL A 8 32.06 -51.83 -37.49
C VAL A 8 30.86 -50.99 -37.02
N VAL A 9 29.72 -51.10 -37.70
CA VAL A 9 28.47 -50.41 -37.28
C VAL A 9 27.90 -51.02 -36.00
N TRP A 10 27.92 -52.35 -35.86
CA TRP A 10 27.52 -53.01 -34.61
C TRP A 10 28.48 -52.73 -33.45
N LEU A 11 29.79 -52.63 -33.69
CA LEU A 11 30.77 -52.27 -32.66
C LEU A 11 30.60 -50.80 -32.23
N HIS A 12 30.32 -49.87 -33.14
CA HIS A 12 30.03 -48.47 -32.78
C HIS A 12 28.70 -48.30 -32.03
N LEU A 13 27.66 -49.08 -32.37
CA LEU A 13 26.38 -49.09 -31.66
C LEU A 13 26.46 -49.81 -30.30
N ALA A 14 27.34 -50.81 -30.16
CA ALA A 14 27.64 -51.46 -28.89
C ALA A 14 28.51 -50.56 -27.98
N ILE A 15 29.49 -49.83 -28.53
CA ILE A 15 30.33 -48.92 -27.74
C ILE A 15 29.55 -47.66 -27.30
N SER A 16 28.59 -47.16 -28.09
CA SER A 16 27.70 -46.07 -27.66
C SER A 16 26.65 -46.49 -26.62
N SER A 17 26.35 -47.79 -26.51
CA SER A 17 25.50 -48.34 -25.44
C SER A 17 26.29 -48.76 -24.20
N ILE A 18 27.57 -49.13 -24.33
CA ILE A 18 28.47 -49.45 -23.20
C ILE A 18 29.07 -48.18 -22.57
N PHE A 19 29.35 -47.15 -23.37
CA PHE A 19 29.55 -45.78 -22.93
C PHE A 19 28.27 -44.98 -23.16
N GLY A 20 27.19 -45.42 -22.53
CA GLY A 20 26.06 -44.54 -22.30
C GLY A 20 26.57 -43.35 -21.49
N TYR A 21 26.96 -42.28 -22.19
CA TYR A 21 27.00 -40.95 -21.59
C TYR A 21 25.58 -40.74 -21.08
N ASP A 22 25.41 -40.97 -19.78
CA ASP A 22 24.21 -40.75 -19.00
C ASP A 22 23.94 -39.24 -19.02
N ARG A 23 23.48 -38.74 -20.17
CA ARG A 23 23.19 -37.33 -20.42
C ARG A 23 21.88 -37.01 -19.71
N ARG A 24 22.01 -36.61 -18.45
CA ARG A 24 20.94 -36.19 -17.57
C ARG A 24 20.78 -34.68 -17.65
N GLY A 25 19.55 -34.23 -17.92
CA GLY A 25 19.23 -32.83 -18.06
C GLY A 25 18.67 -32.21 -16.79
N VAL A 26 18.33 -30.94 -16.91
CA VAL A 26 17.52 -30.20 -15.94
C VAL A 26 16.23 -29.80 -16.63
N SER A 27 15.09 -30.09 -16.00
CA SER A 27 13.78 -29.68 -16.49
C SER A 27 13.25 -28.54 -15.65
N ILE A 28 13.19 -27.33 -16.22
CA ILE A 28 12.49 -26.21 -15.60
C ILE A 28 11.07 -26.20 -16.12
N VAL A 29 10.10 -26.49 -15.26
CA VAL A 29 8.68 -26.56 -15.64
C VAL A 29 7.98 -25.30 -15.13
N THR A 30 7.52 -24.45 -16.05
CA THR A 30 6.67 -23.31 -15.71
C THR A 30 5.21 -23.72 -15.64
N VAL A 31 4.55 -23.51 -14.51
CA VAL A 31 3.14 -23.86 -14.27
C VAL A 31 2.33 -22.56 -14.21
N ILE A 32 1.47 -22.32 -15.21
CA ILE A 32 0.76 -21.05 -15.36
C ILE A 32 -0.73 -21.28 -15.64
N VAL A 33 -1.60 -20.64 -14.87
CA VAL A 33 -3.05 -20.64 -15.11
C VAL A 33 -3.51 -19.28 -15.63
N GLY A 34 -4.12 -19.34 -16.80
CA GLY A 34 -4.81 -18.23 -17.42
C GLY A 34 -3.94 -17.15 -18.05
N ASP A 35 -4.66 -16.17 -18.57
CA ASP A 35 -4.20 -15.10 -19.44
C ASP A 35 -4.28 -13.75 -18.74
N ASN A 36 -4.09 -13.74 -17.41
CA ASN A 36 -4.12 -12.51 -16.63
C ASN A 36 -3.18 -11.46 -17.28
N PRO A 37 -3.67 -10.23 -17.54
CA PRO A 37 -2.90 -9.23 -18.28
C PRO A 37 -1.66 -8.71 -17.53
N VAL A 38 -1.50 -9.06 -16.25
CA VAL A 38 -0.41 -8.60 -15.39
C VAL A 38 0.61 -9.70 -15.11
N TYR A 39 0.17 -10.96 -14.94
CA TYR A 39 1.05 -12.09 -14.56
C TYR A 39 0.71 -13.42 -15.25
N GLY A 40 -0.16 -13.42 -16.26
CA GLY A 40 -0.58 -14.61 -16.99
C GLY A 40 0.45 -15.15 -17.99
N TYR A 41 0.06 -16.18 -18.72
CA TYR A 41 0.96 -16.93 -19.62
C TYR A 41 1.64 -16.06 -20.67
N PHE A 42 0.89 -15.22 -21.38
CA PHE A 42 1.43 -14.38 -22.45
C PHE A 42 2.32 -13.23 -21.97
N ILE A 43 2.25 -12.89 -20.68
CA ILE A 43 3.07 -11.85 -20.08
C ILE A 43 4.37 -12.44 -19.53
N GLN A 44 4.28 -13.53 -18.76
CA GLN A 44 5.43 -14.09 -18.03
C GLN A 44 6.25 -15.08 -18.87
N SER A 45 5.65 -15.76 -19.86
CA SER A 45 6.38 -16.78 -20.62
C SER A 45 7.53 -16.23 -21.48
N PRO A 46 7.42 -15.08 -22.17
CA PRO A 46 8.55 -14.45 -22.83
C PRO A 46 9.71 -14.15 -21.86
N ASP A 47 9.40 -13.74 -20.63
CA ASP A 47 10.38 -13.37 -19.60
C ASP A 47 11.29 -14.55 -19.23
N TYR A 48 10.67 -15.70 -18.97
CA TYR A 48 11.38 -16.93 -18.67
C TYR A 48 12.27 -17.42 -19.83
N ASP A 49 11.81 -17.28 -21.09
CA ASP A 49 12.58 -17.67 -22.26
C ASP A 49 13.83 -16.79 -22.44
N VAL A 50 13.66 -15.47 -22.34
CA VAL A 50 14.77 -14.52 -22.47
C VAL A 50 15.77 -14.71 -21.34
N ALA A 51 15.30 -14.86 -20.11
CA ALA A 51 16.14 -15.12 -18.95
C ALA A 51 16.96 -16.42 -19.10
N LEU A 52 16.31 -17.51 -19.54
CA LEU A 52 17.00 -18.78 -19.79
C LEU A 52 17.99 -18.66 -20.95
N ALA A 53 17.63 -18.01 -22.05
CA ALA A 53 18.53 -17.80 -23.19
C ALA A 53 19.78 -16.99 -22.81
N ARG A 54 19.63 -15.96 -21.96
CA ARG A 54 20.76 -15.22 -21.37
C ARG A 54 21.61 -16.11 -20.46
N ALA A 55 20.99 -16.94 -19.62
CA ALA A 55 21.71 -17.86 -18.75
C ALA A 55 22.51 -18.91 -19.54
N LEU A 56 21.95 -19.47 -20.61
CA LEU A 56 22.62 -20.43 -21.49
C LEU A 56 23.84 -19.83 -22.21
N ARG A 57 23.80 -18.53 -22.54
CA ARG A 57 24.96 -17.80 -23.08
C ARG A 57 26.04 -17.57 -22.02
N THR A 58 25.64 -17.33 -20.78
CA THR A 58 26.55 -17.05 -19.66
C THR A 58 27.21 -18.33 -19.13
N PHE A 59 26.46 -19.44 -19.11
CA PHE A 59 26.88 -20.72 -18.54
C PHE A 59 26.73 -21.87 -19.56
N PRO A 60 27.39 -21.80 -20.73
CA PRO A 60 27.12 -22.71 -21.85
C PRO A 60 27.50 -24.17 -21.58
N THR A 61 28.45 -24.41 -20.66
CA THR A 61 28.91 -25.76 -20.32
C THR A 61 28.00 -26.41 -19.26
N THR A 62 27.77 -25.72 -18.15
CA THR A 62 26.99 -26.23 -17.01
C THR A 62 25.49 -26.30 -17.29
N LEU A 63 24.94 -25.37 -18.08
CA LEU A 63 23.52 -25.35 -18.42
C LEU A 63 23.20 -25.98 -19.79
N SER A 64 24.16 -26.65 -20.43
CA SER A 64 24.01 -27.24 -21.78
C SER A 64 22.85 -28.23 -21.96
N GLN A 65 22.32 -28.79 -20.87
CA GLN A 65 21.23 -29.78 -20.88
C GLN A 65 19.99 -29.30 -20.11
N VAL A 66 19.86 -27.99 -19.91
CA VAL A 66 18.64 -27.40 -19.36
C VAL A 66 17.60 -27.27 -20.47
N LYS A 67 16.38 -27.72 -20.18
CA LYS A 67 15.20 -27.45 -21.03
C LYS A 67 14.12 -26.80 -20.19
N ARG A 68 13.34 -25.93 -20.83
CA ARG A 68 12.12 -25.37 -20.26
C ARG A 68 10.91 -26.08 -20.84
N LEU A 69 9.99 -26.48 -19.97
CA LEU A 69 8.67 -27.00 -20.32
C LEU A 69 7.60 -26.09 -19.71
N SER A 70 6.40 -26.08 -20.28
CA SER A 70 5.28 -25.27 -19.79
C SER A 70 4.06 -26.13 -19.61
N VAL A 71 3.47 -26.09 -18.42
CA VAL A 71 2.11 -26.57 -18.13
C VAL A 71 1.24 -25.33 -18.05
N TYR A 72 0.32 -25.20 -19.01
CA TYR A 72 -0.45 -23.99 -19.20
C TYR A 72 -1.93 -24.30 -19.40
N LYS A 73 -2.78 -23.65 -18.61
CA LYS A 73 -4.23 -23.71 -18.76
C LYS A 73 -4.77 -22.37 -19.26
N PRO A 74 -5.25 -22.27 -20.52
CA PRO A 74 -5.79 -21.01 -21.05
C PRO A 74 -7.11 -20.61 -20.37
N GLY A 75 -7.36 -19.30 -20.29
CA GLY A 75 -8.60 -18.75 -19.75
C GLY A 75 -8.41 -17.52 -18.85
N THR A 76 -9.50 -16.95 -18.37
CA THR A 76 -9.47 -15.87 -17.38
C THR A 76 -10.05 -16.41 -16.09
N TYR A 77 -9.22 -16.43 -15.04
CA TYR A 77 -9.56 -17.02 -13.76
C TYR A 77 -9.24 -16.03 -12.65
N SER A 78 -10.12 -15.95 -11.66
CA SER A 78 -9.77 -15.38 -10.36
C SER A 78 -8.77 -16.29 -9.64
N CYS A 79 -8.06 -15.74 -8.66
CA CYS A 79 -7.09 -16.50 -7.86
C CYS A 79 -7.71 -17.77 -7.20
N PRO A 80 -8.93 -17.74 -6.61
CA PRO A 80 -9.58 -18.95 -6.10
C PRO A 80 -9.93 -19.97 -7.19
N GLU A 81 -10.42 -19.51 -8.35
CA GLU A 81 -10.73 -20.40 -9.48
C GLU A 81 -9.47 -21.06 -10.05
N ALA A 82 -8.38 -20.30 -10.19
CA ALA A 82 -7.09 -20.81 -10.62
C ALA A 82 -6.54 -21.85 -9.63
N ALA A 83 -6.66 -21.59 -8.32
CA ALA A 83 -6.27 -22.55 -7.28
C ALA A 83 -7.09 -23.86 -7.36
N ALA A 84 -8.39 -23.78 -7.66
CA ALA A 84 -9.23 -24.96 -7.84
C ALA A 84 -8.81 -25.83 -9.06
N LEU A 85 -8.11 -25.25 -10.04
CA LEU A 85 -7.57 -25.96 -11.20
C LEU A 85 -6.20 -26.57 -10.95
N MET A 86 -5.48 -26.18 -9.88
CA MET A 86 -4.13 -26.68 -9.58
C MET A 86 -4.02 -28.21 -9.54
N PRO A 87 -4.97 -28.99 -8.99
CA PRO A 87 -4.89 -30.45 -9.03
C PRO A 87 -4.83 -31.02 -10.46
N ILE A 88 -5.49 -30.39 -11.42
CA ILE A 88 -5.48 -30.82 -12.83
C ILE A 88 -4.10 -30.56 -13.44
N LEU A 89 -3.55 -29.35 -13.24
CA LEU A 89 -2.20 -29.04 -13.72
C LEU A 89 -1.14 -29.89 -13.01
N ALA A 90 -1.35 -30.20 -11.73
CA ALA A 90 -0.47 -31.08 -10.97
C ALA A 90 -0.40 -32.49 -11.58
N MET A 91 -1.49 -33.02 -12.14
CA MET A 91 -1.47 -34.29 -12.87
C MET A 91 -0.60 -34.22 -14.14
N GLU A 92 -0.64 -33.09 -14.86
CA GLU A 92 0.21 -32.89 -16.05
C GLU A 92 1.69 -32.75 -15.65
N VAL A 93 1.99 -32.01 -14.58
CA VAL A 93 3.35 -31.90 -14.01
C VAL A 93 3.88 -33.26 -13.58
N ASP A 94 3.08 -34.03 -12.86
CA ASP A 94 3.38 -35.38 -12.40
C ASP A 94 3.68 -36.34 -13.56
N GLN A 95 2.94 -36.22 -14.67
CA GLN A 95 3.24 -36.94 -15.90
C GLN A 95 4.58 -36.51 -16.51
N LEU A 96 4.87 -35.21 -16.58
CA LEU A 96 6.17 -34.72 -17.07
C LEU A 96 7.35 -35.19 -16.22
N ILE A 97 7.19 -35.23 -14.89
CA ILE A 97 8.22 -35.75 -13.98
C ILE A 97 8.46 -37.24 -14.26
N ARG A 98 7.39 -38.03 -14.40
CA ARG A 98 7.49 -39.46 -14.73
C ARG A 98 8.11 -39.74 -16.09
N ASP A 99 7.82 -38.92 -17.10
CA ASP A 99 8.37 -39.05 -18.44
C ASP A 99 9.86 -38.66 -18.51
N ASN A 100 10.36 -37.92 -17.51
CA ASN A 100 11.74 -37.46 -17.41
C ASN A 100 12.41 -37.89 -16.09
N PRO A 101 12.45 -39.20 -15.74
CA PRO A 101 12.83 -39.67 -14.40
C PRO A 101 14.33 -39.51 -14.09
N ARG A 102 15.12 -39.05 -15.06
CA ARG A 102 16.57 -38.81 -14.92
C ARG A 102 16.92 -37.34 -14.80
N ASP A 103 15.97 -36.44 -15.04
CA ASP A 103 16.21 -35.01 -14.98
C ASP A 103 16.01 -34.49 -13.56
N PHE A 104 16.79 -33.49 -13.18
CA PHE A 104 16.48 -32.70 -11.98
C PHE A 104 15.40 -31.68 -12.36
N THR A 105 14.25 -31.72 -11.70
CA THR A 105 13.10 -30.86 -12.01
C THR A 105 13.06 -29.66 -11.07
N VAL A 106 12.75 -28.48 -11.62
CA VAL A 106 12.43 -27.27 -10.85
C VAL A 106 11.10 -26.72 -11.35
N LEU A 107 10.17 -26.42 -10.45
CA LEU A 107 8.91 -25.76 -10.80
C LEU A 107 9.05 -24.25 -10.63
N ILE A 108 8.51 -23.48 -11.57
CA ILE A 108 8.36 -22.03 -11.45
C ILE A 108 6.90 -21.68 -11.72
N THR A 109 6.29 -20.84 -10.90
CA THR A 109 4.91 -20.39 -11.12
C THR A 109 4.73 -18.91 -10.82
N PRO A 110 4.07 -18.15 -11.70
CA PRO A 110 3.61 -16.79 -11.40
C PRO A 110 2.26 -16.80 -10.65
N GLY A 111 1.80 -17.96 -10.17
CA GLY A 111 0.51 -18.10 -9.50
C GLY A 111 0.39 -17.23 -8.25
N CYS A 112 -0.85 -16.87 -7.93
CA CYS A 112 -1.18 -16.18 -6.68
C CYS A 112 -0.94 -17.09 -5.47
N SER A 113 -1.05 -16.55 -4.26
CA SER A 113 -0.84 -17.32 -3.03
C SER A 113 -1.71 -18.58 -2.92
N LEU A 114 -2.98 -18.54 -3.35
CA LEU A 114 -3.86 -19.73 -3.28
C LEU A 114 -3.42 -20.85 -4.25
N GLU A 115 -2.96 -20.48 -5.46
CA GLU A 115 -2.41 -21.44 -6.41
C GLU A 115 -1.13 -22.09 -5.86
N VAL A 116 -0.25 -21.28 -5.28
CA VAL A 116 1.03 -21.74 -4.71
C VAL A 116 0.81 -22.61 -3.46
N ILE A 117 -0.17 -22.31 -2.62
CA ILE A 117 -0.53 -23.16 -1.49
C ILE A 117 -0.93 -24.55 -1.99
N ALA A 118 -1.79 -24.63 -3.02
CA ALA A 118 -2.22 -25.89 -3.58
C ALA A 118 -1.05 -26.64 -4.26
N LEU A 119 -0.29 -25.98 -5.13
CA LEU A 119 0.85 -26.59 -5.84
C LEU A 119 2.00 -26.95 -4.89
N GLY A 120 2.17 -26.20 -3.81
CA GLY A 120 3.21 -26.41 -2.80
C GLY A 120 3.04 -27.72 -2.03
N ASP A 121 1.79 -28.14 -1.77
CA ASP A 121 1.53 -29.46 -1.18
C ASP A 121 1.96 -30.59 -2.12
N PHE A 122 1.70 -30.49 -3.43
CA PHE A 122 2.19 -31.46 -4.42
C PHE A 122 3.72 -31.43 -4.56
N ALA A 123 4.31 -30.23 -4.61
CA ALA A 123 5.76 -30.05 -4.69
C ALA A 123 6.49 -30.66 -3.49
N ARG A 124 5.87 -30.66 -2.30
CA ARG A 124 6.37 -31.40 -1.13
C ARG A 124 6.36 -32.91 -1.39
N GLU A 125 5.26 -33.48 -1.84
CA GLU A 125 5.14 -34.93 -2.06
C GLU A 125 6.08 -35.44 -3.17
N TRP A 126 6.34 -34.62 -4.19
CA TRP A 126 7.33 -34.94 -5.22
C TRP A 126 8.78 -34.66 -4.81
N ASP A 127 9.01 -33.96 -3.69
CA ASP A 127 10.30 -33.37 -3.28
C ASP A 127 10.96 -32.56 -4.41
N VAL A 128 10.16 -31.72 -5.07
CA VAL A 128 10.59 -30.84 -6.17
C VAL A 128 10.58 -29.39 -5.69
N PRO A 129 11.64 -28.61 -5.95
CA PRO A 129 11.68 -27.20 -5.56
C PRO A 129 10.67 -26.40 -6.38
N LEU A 130 9.86 -25.59 -5.69
CA LEU A 130 8.86 -24.72 -6.28
C LEU A 130 9.20 -23.25 -6.04
N MET A 131 9.42 -22.52 -7.12
CA MET A 131 9.71 -21.08 -7.11
C MET A 131 8.45 -20.30 -7.47
N ALA A 132 7.85 -19.66 -6.48
CA ALA A 132 6.69 -18.80 -6.65
C ALA A 132 7.12 -17.35 -6.88
N VAL A 133 6.71 -16.75 -7.99
CA VAL A 133 7.16 -15.40 -8.37
C VAL A 133 6.46 -14.31 -7.55
N ILE A 134 5.14 -14.38 -7.41
CA ILE A 134 4.35 -13.25 -6.86
C ILE A 134 3.64 -13.57 -5.53
N ALA A 135 3.65 -14.82 -5.07
CA ALA A 135 2.94 -15.20 -3.86
C ALA A 135 3.54 -14.53 -2.61
N ILE A 136 2.67 -13.95 -1.78
CA ILE A 136 3.03 -13.13 -0.61
C ILE A 136 2.53 -13.71 0.72
N ASP A 137 1.73 -14.77 0.69
CA ASP A 137 1.08 -15.28 1.90
C ASP A 137 2.10 -15.89 2.87
N LEU A 138 2.12 -15.38 4.10
CA LEU A 138 3.08 -15.79 5.12
C LEU A 138 2.94 -17.26 5.53
N SER A 139 1.80 -17.91 5.29
CA SER A 139 1.63 -19.36 5.51
C SER A 139 2.58 -20.19 4.66
N LEU A 140 3.03 -19.68 3.51
CA LEU A 140 4.05 -20.31 2.66
C LEU A 140 5.44 -20.35 3.32
N THR A 141 5.62 -19.64 4.45
CA THR A 141 6.85 -19.70 5.25
C THR A 141 6.84 -20.82 6.30
N ASP A 142 5.74 -21.57 6.42
CA ASP A 142 5.70 -22.80 7.21
C ASP A 142 6.53 -23.89 6.53
N THR A 143 7.77 -24.04 6.98
CA THR A 143 8.72 -25.00 6.42
C THR A 143 8.36 -26.46 6.72
N GLN A 144 7.42 -26.73 7.63
CA GLN A 144 6.93 -28.10 7.83
C GLN A 144 5.98 -28.50 6.70
N ARG A 145 5.06 -27.61 6.32
CA ARG A 145 4.13 -27.85 5.22
C ARG A 145 4.76 -27.63 3.85
N PHE A 146 5.64 -26.64 3.71
CA PHE A 146 6.22 -26.22 2.43
C PHE A 146 7.76 -26.29 2.41
N PRO A 147 8.37 -27.47 2.63
CA PRO A 147 9.82 -27.62 2.78
C PRO A 147 10.61 -27.37 1.49
N THR A 148 9.96 -27.36 0.32
CA THR A 148 10.58 -27.17 -1.01
C THR A 148 10.20 -25.85 -1.67
N VAL A 149 9.36 -25.03 -1.03
CA VAL A 149 8.84 -23.79 -1.62
C VAL A 149 9.75 -22.61 -1.31
N LEU A 150 9.95 -21.76 -2.33
CA LEU A 150 10.56 -20.44 -2.25
C LEU A 150 9.61 -19.42 -2.87
N THR A 151 9.46 -18.26 -2.23
CA THR A 151 8.61 -17.16 -2.69
C THR A 151 9.46 -15.92 -2.95
N PHE A 152 9.23 -15.27 -4.09
CA PHE A 152 10.03 -14.14 -4.57
C PHE A 152 9.22 -12.84 -4.73
N PRO A 153 8.23 -12.53 -3.86
CA PRO A 153 7.40 -11.36 -4.07
C PRO A 153 8.26 -10.10 -4.14
N SER A 154 8.00 -9.27 -5.14
CA SER A 154 8.67 -7.97 -5.27
C SER A 154 8.03 -6.86 -4.44
N SER A 155 6.88 -7.15 -3.83
CA SER A 155 6.17 -6.29 -2.88
C SER A 155 5.27 -7.08 -1.96
N ASP A 156 5.00 -6.52 -0.80
CA ASP A 156 3.95 -6.96 0.10
C ASP A 156 3.35 -5.75 0.84
N GLN A 157 2.09 -5.84 1.26
CA GLN A 157 1.41 -4.72 1.92
C GLN A 157 1.98 -4.45 3.33
N SER A 158 2.45 -5.49 4.02
CA SER A 158 2.90 -5.36 5.41
C SER A 158 4.19 -4.55 5.54
N SER A 159 5.11 -4.68 4.58
CA SER A 159 6.33 -3.89 4.51
C SER A 159 6.03 -2.40 4.34
N LEU A 160 5.10 -2.06 3.43
CA LEU A 160 4.68 -0.67 3.19
C LEU A 160 4.06 -0.03 4.43
N VAL A 161 3.22 -0.78 5.15
CA VAL A 161 2.61 -0.36 6.43
C VAL A 161 3.70 -0.07 7.46
N ARG A 162 4.63 -1.02 7.67
CA ARG A 162 5.70 -0.88 8.65
C ARG A 162 6.64 0.28 8.34
N ALA A 163 7.02 0.45 7.08
CA ALA A 163 7.85 1.57 6.64
C ALA A 163 7.16 2.93 6.88
N THR A 164 5.85 2.99 6.66
CA THR A 164 5.05 4.19 6.89
C THR A 164 4.91 4.52 8.38
N LEU A 165 4.68 3.51 9.23
CA LEU A 165 4.69 3.67 10.69
C LEU A 165 6.06 4.16 11.20
N ALA A 166 7.16 3.59 10.70
CA ALA A 166 8.51 4.06 11.04
C ALA A 166 8.76 5.52 10.63
N LEU A 167 8.16 5.97 9.51
CA LEU A 167 8.19 7.37 9.11
C LEU A 167 7.37 8.26 10.06
N PHE A 168 6.20 7.78 10.50
CA PHE A 168 5.34 8.49 11.45
C PHE A 168 6.03 8.67 12.80
N GLU A 169 6.64 7.61 13.31
CA GLU A 169 7.42 7.62 14.55
C GLU A 169 8.57 8.64 14.47
N ARG A 170 9.33 8.62 13.36
CA ARG A 170 10.45 9.55 13.12
C ARG A 170 10.06 11.03 13.26
N TYR A 171 8.84 11.40 12.88
CA TYR A 171 8.37 12.79 12.90
C TYR A 171 7.28 13.06 13.94
N SER A 172 7.02 12.09 14.82
CA SER A 172 5.98 12.17 15.85
C SER A 172 4.60 12.54 15.29
N TRP A 173 4.27 11.96 14.14
CA TRP A 173 2.97 12.09 13.50
C TRP A 173 2.01 11.02 14.04
N SER A 174 0.94 11.45 14.71
CA SER A 174 -0.02 10.58 15.40
C SER A 174 -1.48 10.85 15.01
N THR A 175 -1.77 11.92 14.27
CA THR A 175 -3.11 12.29 13.79
C THR A 175 -3.12 12.24 12.26
N VAL A 176 -3.77 11.22 11.71
CA VAL A 176 -3.65 10.84 10.29
C VAL A 176 -5.03 10.76 9.64
N SER A 177 -5.14 11.20 8.38
CA SER A 177 -6.28 10.89 7.52
C SER A 177 -5.86 9.89 6.45
N LEU A 178 -6.57 8.77 6.32
CA LEU A 178 -6.36 7.75 5.31
C LEU A 178 -7.46 7.85 4.25
N LEU A 179 -7.07 8.08 3.01
CA LEU A 179 -7.98 8.20 1.87
C LEU A 179 -7.79 6.97 0.99
N CYS A 180 -8.82 6.14 0.93
CA CYS A 180 -8.86 4.92 0.13
C CYS A 180 -9.73 5.14 -1.11
N GLY A 181 -9.10 5.12 -2.28
CA GLY A 181 -9.78 5.06 -3.56
C GLY A 181 -10.31 3.65 -3.78
N ASP A 182 -11.49 3.36 -3.24
CA ASP A 182 -12.15 2.09 -3.40
C ASP A 182 -12.61 1.93 -4.85
N VAL A 183 -12.38 0.75 -5.41
CA VAL A 183 -12.86 0.40 -6.74
C VAL A 183 -13.47 -1.00 -6.59
N ASN A 184 -14.70 -1.19 -7.10
CA ASN A 184 -15.25 -2.54 -7.26
C ASN A 184 -14.23 -3.35 -8.07
N PRO A 185 -13.75 -4.50 -7.57
CA PRO A 185 -12.72 -5.29 -8.22
C PRO A 185 -13.26 -5.97 -9.49
N SER A 186 -13.44 -5.20 -10.56
CA SER A 186 -13.46 -5.74 -11.92
C SER A 186 -12.02 -6.02 -12.31
N GLY A 187 -11.69 -7.29 -12.59
CA GLY A 187 -10.33 -7.86 -12.63
C GLY A 187 -9.34 -7.34 -13.70
N ALA A 188 -9.49 -6.11 -14.18
CA ALA A 188 -8.59 -5.47 -15.15
C ALA A 188 -7.65 -4.40 -14.53
N ASP A 189 -7.98 -3.85 -13.35
CA ASP A 189 -7.20 -2.79 -12.72
C ASP A 189 -6.44 -3.36 -11.50
N ASN A 190 -5.21 -2.90 -11.20
CA ASN A 190 -4.43 -3.26 -9.98
C ASN A 190 -5.11 -2.80 -8.66
N THR A 191 -6.41 -2.53 -8.71
CA THR A 191 -7.35 -2.21 -7.63
C THR A 191 -7.26 -3.13 -6.43
N LEU A 192 -7.08 -4.44 -6.64
CA LEU A 192 -7.01 -5.39 -5.54
C LEU A 192 -5.82 -5.10 -4.61
N PHE A 193 -4.68 -4.67 -5.17
CA PHE A 193 -3.53 -4.24 -4.37
C PHE A 193 -3.89 -3.06 -3.47
N TYR A 194 -4.53 -2.01 -4.00
CA TYR A 194 -4.87 -0.82 -3.20
C TYR A 194 -5.97 -1.09 -2.18
N ALA A 195 -6.98 -1.90 -2.51
CA ALA A 195 -8.02 -2.30 -1.57
C ALA A 195 -7.45 -3.12 -0.40
N THR A 196 -6.62 -4.13 -0.69
CA THR A 196 -5.96 -4.94 0.36
C THR A 196 -4.97 -4.12 1.18
N THR A 197 -4.22 -3.22 0.54
CA THR A 197 -3.31 -2.30 1.22
C THR A 197 -4.08 -1.36 2.14
N CYS A 198 -5.23 -0.83 1.70
CA CYS A 198 -6.11 0.01 2.53
C CYS A 198 -6.56 -0.72 3.79
N SER A 199 -7.12 -1.92 3.65
CA SER A 199 -7.50 -2.74 4.79
C SER A 199 -6.32 -3.04 5.72
N GLY A 200 -5.13 -3.30 5.16
CA GLY A 200 -3.89 -3.49 5.91
C GLY A 200 -3.49 -2.26 6.74
N PHE A 201 -3.57 -1.07 6.15
CA PHE A 201 -3.32 0.19 6.85
C PHE A 201 -4.36 0.48 7.93
N ILE A 202 -5.65 0.29 7.66
CA ILE A 202 -6.71 0.47 8.66
C ILE A 202 -6.42 -0.40 9.89
N ASN A 203 -6.27 -1.72 9.68
CA ASN A 203 -6.03 -2.67 10.76
C ASN A 203 -4.78 -2.32 11.58
N ALA A 204 -3.68 -1.96 10.90
CA ALA A 204 -2.42 -1.67 11.59
C ALA A 204 -2.42 -0.32 12.31
N LEU A 205 -3.03 0.71 11.72
CA LEU A 205 -3.09 2.05 12.31
C LEU A 205 -4.05 2.11 13.50
N GLU A 206 -5.20 1.43 13.43
CA GLU A 206 -6.17 1.35 14.55
C GLU A 206 -5.59 0.63 15.77
N GLN A 207 -4.71 -0.35 15.55
CA GLN A 207 -4.07 -1.13 16.61
C GLN A 207 -2.77 -0.51 17.12
N SER A 208 -2.25 0.52 16.43
CA SER A 208 -0.97 1.13 16.78
C SER A 208 -1.14 2.12 17.92
N SER A 209 -0.37 1.94 19.00
CA SER A 209 -0.27 2.90 20.10
C SER A 209 0.38 4.24 19.72
N GLN A 210 0.98 4.33 18.53
CA GLN A 210 1.56 5.55 18.00
C GLN A 210 0.51 6.50 17.40
N ILE A 211 -0.70 6.01 17.13
CA ILE A 211 -1.77 6.76 16.44
C ILE A 211 -2.82 7.20 17.47
N ASP A 212 -2.92 8.51 17.68
CA ASP A 212 -3.92 9.11 18.57
C ASP A 212 -5.30 9.22 17.89
N ALA A 213 -5.30 9.47 16.57
CA ALA A 213 -6.52 9.67 15.81
C ALA A 213 -6.33 9.29 14.35
N LEU A 214 -7.18 8.38 13.87
CA LEU A 214 -7.27 7.96 12.47
C LEU A 214 -8.63 8.36 11.90
N ASN A 215 -8.62 9.05 10.76
CA ASN A 215 -9.83 9.39 10.01
C ASN A 215 -9.79 8.67 8.66
N VAL A 216 -10.70 7.72 8.42
CA VAL A 216 -10.74 6.92 7.19
C VAL A 216 -11.80 7.47 6.24
N PHE A 217 -11.42 7.70 4.99
CA PHE A 217 -12.28 8.19 3.93
C PHE A 217 -12.24 7.23 2.75
N HIS A 218 -13.40 6.74 2.35
CA HIS A 218 -13.57 5.92 1.17
C HIS A 218 -14.21 6.74 0.05
N PHE A 219 -13.73 6.58 -1.17
CA PHE A 219 -14.32 7.21 -2.36
C PHE A 219 -14.18 6.33 -3.59
N ASP A 220 -15.14 6.37 -4.52
CA ASP A 220 -14.99 5.66 -5.80
C ASP A 220 -14.03 6.42 -6.72
N ALA A 221 -12.84 5.89 -6.90
CA ALA A 221 -11.81 6.50 -7.74
C ALA A 221 -12.21 6.61 -9.23
N ARG A 222 -13.24 5.88 -9.69
CA ARG A 222 -13.72 5.96 -11.09
C ARG A 222 -14.64 7.14 -11.34
N THR A 223 -15.43 7.54 -10.34
CA THR A 223 -16.41 8.62 -10.47
C THR A 223 -16.00 9.91 -9.79
N ALA A 224 -15.01 9.85 -8.89
CA ALA A 224 -14.49 11.03 -8.23
C ALA A 224 -13.88 12.02 -9.24
N ASP A 225 -14.42 13.23 -9.23
CA ASP A 225 -13.96 14.37 -9.99
C ASP A 225 -13.28 15.40 -9.08
N ASN A 226 -12.92 16.55 -9.65
CA ASN A 226 -12.22 17.60 -8.93
C ASN A 226 -13.05 18.16 -7.76
N GLU A 227 -14.38 18.26 -7.91
CA GLU A 227 -15.27 18.72 -6.84
C GLU A 227 -15.32 17.72 -5.69
N GLY A 228 -15.39 16.42 -6.01
CA GLY A 228 -15.28 15.33 -5.03
C GLY A 228 -13.98 15.38 -4.24
N TYR A 229 -12.84 15.56 -4.92
CA TYR A 229 -11.54 15.71 -4.26
C TYR A 229 -11.49 16.97 -3.38
N GLU A 230 -12.02 18.09 -3.86
CA GLU A 230 -12.02 19.35 -3.13
C GLU A 230 -12.81 19.24 -1.81
N ASN A 231 -14.01 18.68 -1.85
CA ASN A 231 -14.86 18.50 -0.68
C ASN A 231 -14.24 17.54 0.36
N MET A 232 -13.64 16.45 -0.12
CA MET A 232 -12.91 15.51 0.72
C MET A 232 -11.70 16.20 1.40
N LEU A 233 -10.87 16.90 0.63
CA LEU A 233 -9.67 17.57 1.15
C LEU A 233 -9.99 18.71 2.13
N LYS A 234 -11.08 19.47 1.90
CA LYS A 234 -11.59 20.45 2.88
C LYS A 234 -11.93 19.80 4.22
N THR A 235 -12.55 18.62 4.18
CA THR A 235 -12.88 17.85 5.39
C THR A 235 -11.62 17.37 6.11
N VAL A 236 -10.66 16.81 5.36
CA VAL A 236 -9.35 16.39 5.87
C VAL A 236 -8.59 17.56 6.52
N GLY A 237 -8.66 18.75 5.92
CA GLY A 237 -8.06 19.98 6.43
C GLY A 237 -8.49 20.37 7.85
N MET A 238 -9.68 19.93 8.28
CA MET A 238 -10.21 20.14 9.63
C MET A 238 -9.82 19.04 10.64
N GLN A 239 -9.09 18.01 10.23
CA GLN A 239 -8.86 16.81 11.03
C GLN A 239 -7.38 16.42 11.17
N SER A 240 -6.58 16.59 10.11
CA SER A 240 -5.18 16.14 10.12
C SER A 240 -4.27 17.05 9.27
N ARG A 241 -2.96 16.86 9.42
CA ARG A 241 -1.92 17.42 8.53
C ARG A 241 -1.13 16.34 7.79
N VAL A 242 -1.32 15.09 8.17
CA VAL A 242 -0.66 13.93 7.57
C VAL A 242 -1.73 13.12 6.86
N VAL A 243 -1.61 13.06 5.53
CA VAL A 243 -2.65 12.48 4.67
C VAL A 243 -2.06 11.29 3.93
N LEU A 244 -2.56 10.09 4.21
CA LEU A 244 -2.24 8.87 3.49
C LEU A 244 -3.18 8.72 2.28
N LEU A 245 -2.61 8.50 1.10
CA LEU A 245 -3.32 8.37 -0.16
C LEU A 245 -3.10 6.98 -0.76
N LEU A 246 -4.12 6.13 -0.79
CA LEU A 246 -4.11 4.85 -1.50
C LEU A 246 -5.00 4.96 -2.73
N VAL A 247 -4.38 5.30 -3.86
CA VAL A 247 -5.08 5.61 -5.10
C VAL A 247 -4.52 4.82 -6.28
N PRO A 248 -5.36 4.12 -7.08
CA PRO A 248 -4.86 3.14 -8.04
C PRO A 248 -4.00 3.66 -9.19
N THR A 249 -4.14 4.93 -9.60
CA THR A 249 -3.46 5.45 -10.80
C THR A 249 -2.62 6.68 -10.47
N ALA A 250 -1.49 6.83 -11.18
CA ALA A 250 -0.63 8.00 -11.08
C ALA A 250 -1.37 9.29 -11.45
N ARG A 251 -2.26 9.23 -12.44
CA ARG A 251 -3.09 10.37 -12.87
C ARG A 251 -4.02 10.86 -11.76
N ARG A 252 -4.72 9.97 -11.07
CA ARG A 252 -5.59 10.36 -9.94
C ARG A 252 -4.80 10.94 -8.78
N LEU A 253 -3.65 10.36 -8.47
CA LEU A 253 -2.73 10.93 -7.47
C LEU A 253 -2.35 12.36 -7.85
N ARG A 254 -1.99 12.59 -9.12
CA ARG A 254 -1.67 13.93 -9.62
C ARG A 254 -2.85 14.89 -9.46
N ASP A 255 -4.05 14.48 -9.86
CA ASP A 255 -5.24 15.34 -9.80
C ASP A 255 -5.59 15.71 -8.34
N ILE A 256 -5.48 14.78 -7.38
CA ILE A 256 -5.63 15.05 -5.94
C ILE A 256 -4.58 16.05 -5.45
N MET A 257 -3.32 15.87 -5.84
CA MET A 257 -2.23 16.77 -5.43
C MET A 257 -2.41 18.18 -6.00
N VAL A 258 -2.85 18.30 -7.26
CA VAL A 258 -3.20 19.60 -7.89
C VAL A 258 -4.34 20.28 -7.12
N THR A 259 -5.40 19.55 -6.80
CA THR A 259 -6.51 20.08 -5.98
C THR A 259 -6.05 20.50 -4.59
N ALA A 260 -5.14 19.74 -3.95
CA ALA A 260 -4.54 20.11 -2.68
C ALA A 260 -3.75 21.42 -2.76
N ASP A 261 -3.03 21.67 -3.86
CA ASP A 261 -2.32 22.93 -4.06
C ASP A 261 -3.29 24.12 -4.24
N THR A 262 -4.38 23.93 -4.97
CA THR A 262 -5.49 24.92 -5.07
C THR A 262 -6.06 25.27 -3.69
N LEU A 263 -6.14 24.30 -2.79
CA LEU A 263 -6.58 24.48 -1.40
C LEU A 263 -5.47 24.97 -0.45
N ASN A 264 -4.30 25.35 -0.96
CA ASN A 264 -3.11 25.75 -0.19
C ASN A 264 -2.59 24.67 0.78
N MET A 265 -2.94 23.40 0.58
CA MET A 265 -2.50 22.29 1.44
C MET A 265 -1.06 21.83 1.12
N THR A 266 -0.41 22.36 0.09
CA THR A 266 0.97 22.01 -0.31
C THR A 266 1.99 23.07 0.11
N LYS A 267 1.59 24.04 0.93
CA LYS A 267 2.42 25.19 1.35
C LYS A 267 3.07 25.00 2.72
N GLY A 268 3.46 23.77 3.04
CA GLY A 268 4.30 23.44 4.19
C GLY A 268 3.57 22.96 5.45
N ASP A 269 2.25 23.14 5.52
CA ASP A 269 1.46 22.71 6.68
C ASP A 269 1.03 21.24 6.61
N TYR A 270 0.97 20.64 5.42
CA TYR A 270 0.55 19.24 5.23
C TYR A 270 1.64 18.43 4.55
N ILE A 271 1.54 17.11 4.71
CA ILE A 271 2.29 16.13 3.94
C ILE A 271 1.34 15.07 3.40
N PHE A 272 1.54 14.71 2.13
CA PHE A 272 0.83 13.63 1.48
C PHE A 272 1.77 12.44 1.33
N ILE A 273 1.33 11.26 1.76
CA ILE A 273 2.13 10.04 1.72
C ILE A 273 1.33 9.01 0.92
N ALA A 274 1.89 8.54 -0.17
CA ALA A 274 1.21 7.62 -1.09
C ALA A 274 1.99 6.29 -1.18
N PRO A 275 1.59 5.26 -0.41
CA PRO A 275 2.03 3.90 -0.65
C PRO A 275 1.53 3.40 -2.01
N ARG A 276 2.42 2.75 -2.76
CA ARG A 276 2.16 2.30 -4.14
C ARG A 276 2.76 0.92 -4.41
N SER A 277 2.11 0.18 -5.29
CA SER A 277 2.67 -1.04 -5.88
C SER A 277 3.99 -0.72 -6.57
N PRO A 278 4.94 -1.68 -6.65
CA PRO A 278 6.03 -1.60 -7.62
C PRO A 278 5.40 -1.42 -9.00
N ALA A 279 6.01 -0.55 -9.82
CA ALA A 279 5.45 -0.08 -11.09
C ALA A 279 4.74 -1.19 -11.88
N VAL A 280 3.42 -1.10 -12.00
CA VAL A 280 2.60 -1.92 -12.90
C VAL A 280 2.03 -1.00 -13.96
N PHE A 281 2.12 -1.40 -15.23
CA PHE A 281 1.75 -0.57 -16.37
C PHE A 281 0.32 0.01 -16.27
N VAL A 282 -0.64 -0.75 -15.74
CA VAL A 282 -2.04 -0.31 -15.57
C VAL A 282 -2.21 0.90 -14.65
N GLU A 283 -1.23 1.21 -13.80
CA GLU A 283 -1.28 2.39 -12.92
C GLU A 283 -0.80 3.67 -13.60
N GLY A 284 -0.07 3.53 -14.71
CA GLY A 284 0.64 4.60 -15.39
C GLY A 284 1.93 5.04 -14.68
N ALA A 285 2.83 5.69 -15.43
CA ALA A 285 4.06 6.23 -14.88
C ALA A 285 3.77 7.35 -13.87
N LEU A 286 4.45 7.30 -12.72
CA LEU A 286 4.40 8.37 -11.73
C LEU A 286 5.15 9.59 -12.28
N GLN A 287 4.41 10.57 -12.78
CA GLN A 287 4.94 11.83 -13.29
C GLN A 287 4.01 12.98 -12.94
N TRP A 288 4.58 14.15 -12.70
CA TRP A 288 3.82 15.38 -12.49
C TRP A 288 3.45 16.07 -13.81
N ARG A 289 4.21 15.81 -14.88
CA ARG A 289 4.07 16.47 -16.19
C ARG A 289 3.26 15.63 -17.17
N PHE A 290 2.18 16.19 -17.68
CA PHE A 290 1.34 15.57 -18.72
C PHE A 290 1.16 16.47 -19.95
N ASN A 291 1.95 17.53 -20.07
CA ASN A 291 1.82 18.59 -21.08
C ASN A 291 0.43 19.23 -21.06
N VAL A 292 -0.06 19.51 -19.86
CA VAL A 292 -1.34 20.18 -19.60
C VAL A 292 -1.13 21.46 -18.79
N THR A 293 -2.11 22.35 -18.78
CA THR A 293 -2.02 23.68 -18.13
C THR A 293 -1.72 23.63 -16.63
N SER A 294 -2.06 22.52 -15.95
CA SER A 294 -1.83 22.34 -14.51
C SER A 294 -0.45 21.79 -14.17
N ASP A 295 0.47 21.63 -15.13
CA ASP A 295 1.78 21.01 -14.88
C ASP A 295 2.65 21.81 -13.90
N ASP A 296 2.70 23.13 -14.01
CA ASP A 296 3.46 23.97 -13.06
C ASP A 296 2.91 23.85 -11.64
N GLN A 297 1.57 23.75 -11.53
CA GLN A 297 0.89 23.53 -10.27
C GLN A 297 1.16 22.12 -9.71
N ALA A 298 1.15 21.09 -10.57
CA ALA A 298 1.47 19.72 -10.20
C ALA A 298 2.93 19.61 -9.72
N PHE A 299 3.88 20.24 -10.41
CA PHE A 299 5.27 20.32 -9.98
C PHE A 299 5.37 20.91 -8.57
N ALA A 300 4.65 22.00 -8.33
CA ALA A 300 4.58 22.64 -7.03
C ALA A 300 4.01 21.68 -5.96
N ALA A 301 2.91 21.01 -6.26
CA ALA A 301 2.21 20.12 -5.36
C ALA A 301 3.05 18.89 -4.96
N PHE A 302 3.75 18.29 -5.93
CA PHE A 302 4.55 17.06 -5.73
C PHE A 302 5.71 17.23 -4.76
N GLN A 303 6.15 18.47 -4.49
CA GLN A 303 7.14 18.74 -3.44
C GLN A 303 6.63 18.41 -2.02
N SER A 304 5.31 18.31 -1.85
CA SER A 304 4.63 17.89 -0.60
C SER A 304 4.14 16.43 -0.67
N LEU A 305 4.67 15.64 -1.61
CA LEU A 305 4.35 14.22 -1.77
C LEU A 305 5.55 13.36 -1.37
N ILE A 306 5.31 12.34 -0.56
CA ILE A 306 6.21 11.21 -0.33
C ILE A 306 5.55 9.99 -0.94
N THR A 307 6.23 9.27 -1.82
CA THR A 307 5.73 7.96 -2.26
C THR A 307 6.48 6.85 -1.55
N VAL A 308 5.77 5.78 -1.19
CA VAL A 308 6.31 4.63 -0.45
C VAL A 308 6.13 3.39 -1.32
N SER A 309 7.21 2.73 -1.71
CA SER A 309 7.13 1.56 -2.57
C SER A 309 8.34 0.65 -2.37
N ASN A 310 8.21 -0.64 -2.67
CA ASN A 310 9.38 -1.52 -2.67
C ASN A 310 10.37 -1.09 -3.78
N PRO A 311 11.68 -1.37 -3.64
CA PRO A 311 12.71 -0.93 -4.57
C PRO A 311 12.36 -1.25 -6.01
N LEU A 312 12.25 -0.21 -6.85
CA LEU A 312 11.93 -0.39 -8.27
C LEU A 312 13.12 -1.01 -9.01
N PRO A 313 12.88 -1.81 -10.07
CA PRO A 313 13.95 -2.21 -10.98
C PRO A 313 14.70 -1.00 -11.53
N GLN A 314 16.00 -1.15 -11.78
CA GLN A 314 16.83 -0.16 -12.45
C GLN A 314 16.49 -0.12 -13.94
N TRP A 315 15.34 0.46 -14.29
CA TRP A 315 14.77 0.46 -15.65
C TRP A 315 15.76 0.92 -16.72
N LYS A 316 16.62 1.90 -16.40
CA LYS A 316 17.68 2.40 -17.29
C LYS A 316 18.73 1.33 -17.62
N MET A 317 19.04 0.43 -16.68
CA MET A 317 20.02 -0.65 -16.86
C MET A 317 19.44 -1.83 -17.63
N ILE A 318 18.14 -2.10 -17.48
CA ILE A 318 17.48 -3.26 -18.08
C ILE A 318 16.74 -2.96 -19.40
N THR A 319 16.99 -1.81 -20.03
CA THR A 319 16.29 -1.44 -21.28
C THR A 319 16.49 -2.49 -22.38
N ALA A 320 17.73 -2.97 -22.58
CA ALA A 320 18.02 -4.03 -23.56
C ALA A 320 17.33 -5.36 -23.23
N LEU A 321 17.20 -5.69 -21.93
CA LEU A 321 16.45 -6.87 -21.49
C LEU A 321 14.96 -6.74 -21.85
N MET A 322 14.36 -5.58 -21.61
CA MET A 322 12.96 -5.34 -21.96
C MET A 322 12.72 -5.38 -23.48
N ASP A 323 13.68 -4.94 -24.28
CA ASP A 323 13.62 -5.01 -25.74
C ASP A 323 13.70 -6.46 -26.25
N GLU A 324 14.56 -7.29 -25.65
CA GLU A 324 14.62 -8.73 -25.94
C GLU A 324 13.28 -9.42 -25.59
N ILE A 325 12.68 -9.10 -24.44
CA ILE A 325 11.38 -9.64 -24.02
C ILE A 325 10.28 -9.25 -25.01
N ARG A 326 10.24 -7.98 -25.44
CA ARG A 326 9.27 -7.51 -26.42
C ARG A 326 9.40 -8.25 -27.74
N SER A 327 10.63 -8.43 -28.22
CA SER A 327 10.92 -9.18 -29.44
C SER A 327 10.48 -10.64 -29.32
N GLN A 328 10.81 -11.30 -28.21
CA GLN A 328 10.43 -12.68 -27.94
C GLN A 328 8.91 -12.85 -27.88
N SER A 329 8.21 -11.95 -27.18
CA SER A 329 6.75 -11.93 -27.09
C SER A 329 6.10 -11.81 -28.47
N GLN A 330 6.63 -10.94 -29.33
CA GLN A 330 6.09 -10.77 -30.68
C GLN A 330 6.38 -11.99 -31.57
N LEU A 331 7.60 -12.51 -31.55
CA LEU A 331 8.05 -13.56 -32.46
C LEU A 331 7.50 -14.95 -32.11
N VAL A 332 7.47 -15.31 -30.82
CA VAL A 332 7.11 -16.67 -30.37
C VAL A 332 5.67 -16.74 -29.89
N TYR A 333 5.17 -15.68 -29.26
CA TYR A 333 3.86 -15.66 -28.61
C TYR A 333 2.80 -14.85 -29.39
N ASN A 334 3.17 -14.26 -30.53
CA ASN A 334 2.30 -13.42 -31.37
C ASN A 334 1.61 -12.31 -30.57
N ARG A 335 2.29 -11.76 -29.55
CA ARG A 335 1.77 -10.70 -28.68
C ARG A 335 2.68 -9.49 -28.71
N THR A 336 2.13 -8.36 -29.16
CA THR A 336 2.85 -7.09 -29.16
C THR A 336 2.72 -6.44 -27.79
N LEU A 337 3.84 -6.26 -27.10
CA LEU A 337 3.92 -5.51 -25.85
C LEU A 337 4.25 -4.05 -26.18
N THR A 338 3.45 -3.11 -25.68
CA THR A 338 3.74 -1.69 -25.82
C THR A 338 4.90 -1.29 -24.90
N MET A 339 5.44 -0.07 -25.10
CA MET A 339 6.46 0.47 -24.18
C MET A 339 5.91 0.64 -22.77
N GLU A 340 4.62 0.97 -22.63
CA GLU A 340 3.96 1.08 -21.32
C GLU A 340 3.82 -0.29 -20.66
N ASP A 341 3.37 -1.31 -21.41
CA ASP A 341 3.27 -2.70 -20.92
C ASP A 341 4.61 -3.24 -20.42
N SER A 342 5.72 -2.78 -21.00
CA SER A 342 7.07 -3.24 -20.65
C SER A 342 7.60 -2.69 -19.32
N VAL A 343 6.98 -1.65 -18.73
CA VAL A 343 7.32 -1.19 -17.38
C VAL A 343 6.43 -1.92 -16.37
N ASN A 344 6.71 -3.21 -16.18
CA ASN A 344 5.99 -4.06 -15.24
C ASN A 344 6.97 -4.75 -14.28
N GLY A 345 6.95 -4.34 -13.00
CA GLY A 345 7.80 -4.92 -11.97
C GLY A 345 7.57 -6.42 -11.75
N LEU A 346 6.39 -6.94 -12.11
CA LEU A 346 6.05 -8.36 -12.00
C LEU A 346 6.65 -9.20 -13.14
N THR A 347 6.78 -8.63 -14.34
CA THR A 347 7.54 -9.19 -15.48
C THR A 347 9.02 -9.30 -15.11
N VAL A 348 9.59 -8.23 -14.56
CA VAL A 348 10.98 -8.25 -14.07
C VAL A 348 11.16 -9.31 -12.99
N SER A 349 10.17 -9.53 -12.13
CA SER A 349 10.25 -10.55 -11.07
C SER A 349 10.36 -11.97 -11.64
N ALA A 350 9.72 -12.29 -12.77
CA ALA A 350 9.89 -13.61 -13.41
C ALA A 350 11.28 -13.81 -13.99
N VAL A 351 11.86 -12.77 -14.61
CA VAL A 351 13.27 -12.80 -15.02
C VAL A 351 14.17 -13.01 -13.80
N GLU A 352 13.95 -12.26 -12.73
CA GLU A 352 14.74 -12.36 -11.49
C GLU A 352 14.73 -13.79 -10.91
N VAL A 353 13.56 -14.45 -10.91
CA VAL A 353 13.42 -15.84 -10.45
C VAL A 353 14.16 -16.80 -11.37
N MET A 354 13.98 -16.72 -12.69
CA MET A 354 14.69 -17.61 -13.62
C MET A 354 16.21 -17.40 -13.58
N SER A 355 16.67 -16.15 -13.50
CA SER A 355 18.08 -15.82 -13.34
C SER A 355 18.65 -16.39 -12.04
N SER A 356 17.94 -16.26 -10.92
CA SER A 356 18.37 -16.83 -9.64
C SER A 356 18.42 -18.36 -9.68
N VAL A 357 17.42 -19.00 -10.29
CA VAL A 357 17.37 -20.46 -10.47
C VAL A 357 18.54 -20.94 -11.30
N THR A 358 18.78 -20.32 -12.45
CA THR A 358 19.86 -20.71 -13.37
C THR A 358 21.25 -20.41 -12.80
N GLU A 359 21.40 -19.32 -12.05
CA GLU A 359 22.62 -19.01 -11.29
C GLU A 359 22.92 -20.14 -10.28
N VAL A 360 21.94 -20.56 -9.47
CA VAL A 360 22.14 -21.65 -8.51
C VAL A 360 22.41 -22.98 -9.22
N LEU A 361 21.65 -23.33 -10.26
CA LEU A 361 21.89 -24.54 -11.05
C LEU A 361 23.31 -24.59 -11.64
N SER A 362 23.84 -23.45 -12.07
CA SER A 362 25.18 -23.38 -12.68
C SER A 362 26.32 -23.77 -11.73
N GLN A 363 26.05 -23.80 -10.41
CA GLN A 363 27.03 -24.13 -9.36
C GLN A 363 27.22 -25.64 -9.18
N PHE A 364 26.38 -26.47 -9.81
CA PHE A 364 26.37 -27.91 -9.61
C PHE A 364 26.65 -28.69 -10.90
N SER A 365 27.36 -29.80 -10.76
CA SER A 365 27.47 -30.79 -11.83
C SER A 365 26.17 -31.59 -11.99
N SER A 366 25.94 -32.18 -13.17
CA SER A 366 24.80 -33.07 -13.41
C SER A 366 24.74 -34.25 -12.43
N ARG A 367 25.89 -34.71 -11.91
CA ARG A 367 25.94 -35.78 -10.89
C ARG A 367 25.43 -35.29 -9.53
N GLN A 368 25.79 -34.07 -9.12
CA GLN A 368 25.30 -33.48 -7.87
C GLN A 368 23.80 -33.22 -7.94
N LEU A 369 23.32 -32.61 -9.03
CA LEU A 369 21.89 -32.36 -9.23
C LEU A 369 21.06 -33.66 -9.21
N LYS A 370 21.61 -34.76 -9.72
CA LYS A 370 20.94 -36.06 -9.69
C LYS A 370 20.77 -36.67 -8.29
N ALA A 371 21.64 -36.30 -7.36
CA ALA A 371 21.54 -36.75 -5.97
C ALA A 371 20.82 -35.71 -5.08
N MET A 372 20.43 -34.58 -5.65
CA MET A 372 19.89 -33.44 -4.91
C MET A 372 18.38 -33.59 -4.74
N THR A 373 17.94 -33.43 -3.49
CA THR A 373 16.53 -33.29 -3.13
C THR A 373 16.06 -31.86 -3.41
N GLY A 374 14.75 -31.66 -3.61
CA GLY A 374 14.20 -30.31 -3.73
C GLY A 374 14.42 -29.50 -2.46
N THR A 375 14.33 -30.17 -1.30
CA THR A 375 14.60 -29.57 0.02
C THR A 375 16.06 -29.11 0.15
N ASP A 376 17.03 -29.87 -0.36
CA ASP A 376 18.44 -29.46 -0.35
C ASP A 376 18.71 -28.34 -1.35
N PHE A 377 18.14 -28.40 -2.56
CA PHE A 377 18.27 -27.33 -3.54
C PHE A 377 17.80 -25.99 -2.98
N ARG A 378 16.65 -25.99 -2.27
CA ARG A 378 16.12 -24.80 -1.60
C ARG A 378 17.12 -24.14 -0.65
N LYS A 379 17.95 -24.90 0.07
CA LYS A 379 18.92 -24.35 1.03
C LYS A 379 19.93 -23.41 0.37
N HIS A 380 20.20 -23.56 -0.93
CA HIS A 380 21.13 -22.71 -1.67
C HIS A 380 20.59 -21.30 -1.98
N PHE A 381 19.31 -21.05 -1.68
CA PHE A 381 18.67 -19.74 -1.76
C PHE A 381 18.54 -19.07 -0.40
N LEU A 382 18.57 -19.80 0.72
CA LEU A 382 18.27 -19.25 2.03
C LEU A 382 19.41 -18.37 2.54
N ASN A 383 19.04 -17.27 3.23
CA ASN A 383 19.98 -16.31 3.80
C ASN A 383 20.99 -15.79 2.77
N ARG A 384 20.54 -15.58 1.53
CA ARG A 384 21.39 -15.19 0.41
C ARG A 384 20.85 -13.93 -0.25
N THR A 385 21.79 -13.05 -0.60
CA THR A 385 21.54 -11.92 -1.49
C THR A 385 21.84 -12.34 -2.93
N PHE A 386 20.91 -12.05 -3.84
CA PHE A 386 21.10 -12.15 -5.28
C PHE A 386 21.33 -10.75 -5.83
N GLU A 387 22.35 -10.61 -6.69
CA GLU A 387 22.73 -9.34 -7.32
C GLU A 387 22.49 -9.46 -8.83
N LEU A 388 21.35 -8.94 -9.31
CA LEU A 388 20.95 -9.01 -10.70
C LEU A 388 21.01 -7.64 -11.38
N GLU A 389 21.03 -7.61 -12.71
CA GLU A 389 21.05 -6.36 -13.51
C GLU A 389 19.88 -5.42 -13.15
N SER A 390 18.71 -5.99 -12.80
CA SER A 390 17.54 -5.22 -12.39
C SER A 390 17.73 -4.57 -11.01
N ARG A 391 18.09 -5.36 -10.00
CA ARG A 391 18.26 -4.95 -8.59
C ARG A 391 18.77 -6.13 -7.76
N SER A 392 19.30 -5.82 -6.58
CA SER A 392 19.64 -6.81 -5.58
C SER A 392 18.46 -7.10 -4.65
N PHE A 393 18.33 -8.35 -4.19
CA PHE A 393 17.35 -8.73 -3.17
C PHE A 393 17.85 -9.87 -2.29
N PHE A 394 17.30 -9.96 -1.08
CA PHE A 394 17.68 -10.96 -0.09
C PHE A 394 16.54 -11.95 0.13
N ILE A 395 16.86 -13.24 0.11
CA ILE A 395 15.95 -14.32 0.49
C ILE A 395 16.21 -14.69 1.95
N GLY A 396 15.19 -14.56 2.78
CA GLY A 396 15.27 -14.82 4.22
C GLY A 396 15.41 -16.31 4.58
N PRO A 397 15.59 -16.62 5.87
CA PRO A 397 15.82 -17.99 6.35
C PRO A 397 14.64 -18.94 6.10
N LYS A 398 13.43 -18.39 5.93
CA LYS A 398 12.22 -19.17 5.65
C LYS A 398 11.94 -19.34 4.15
N GLY A 399 12.80 -18.82 3.28
CA GLY A 399 12.63 -18.96 1.83
C GLY A 399 11.62 -18.00 1.22
N MET A 400 11.44 -16.84 1.84
CA MET A 400 10.67 -15.73 1.27
C MET A 400 11.59 -14.54 1.05
N ARG A 401 11.47 -13.88 -0.10
CA ARG A 401 12.15 -12.63 -0.38
C ARG A 401 11.76 -11.57 0.64
N VAL A 402 12.76 -10.86 1.16
CA VAL A 402 12.54 -9.70 2.02
C VAL A 402 12.26 -8.50 1.12
N CYS A 403 11.08 -7.94 1.30
CA CYS A 403 10.60 -6.77 0.56
C CYS A 403 10.94 -5.49 1.32
N ASP A 404 12.21 -5.06 1.28
CA ASP A 404 12.58 -3.72 1.74
C ASP A 404 11.71 -2.63 1.09
N VAL A 405 11.68 -1.43 1.68
CA VAL A 405 10.83 -0.33 1.20
C VAL A 405 11.62 0.95 1.03
N ASP A 406 11.44 1.58 -0.11
CA ASP A 406 12.02 2.88 -0.43
C ASP A 406 10.95 3.97 -0.33
N LEU A 407 11.35 5.08 0.26
CA LEU A 407 10.52 6.29 0.32
C LEU A 407 11.15 7.34 -0.57
N TYR A 408 10.34 7.91 -1.44
CA TYR A 408 10.78 8.82 -2.48
C TYR A 408 10.21 10.21 -2.26
N LYS A 409 11.01 11.23 -2.60
CA LYS A 409 10.59 12.63 -2.67
C LYS A 409 11.03 13.22 -4.00
N MET A 410 10.29 14.22 -4.47
CA MET A 410 10.69 14.93 -5.67
C MET A 410 11.95 15.76 -5.41
N ASN A 411 12.94 15.62 -6.28
CA ASN A 411 14.06 16.55 -6.38
C ASN A 411 13.60 17.79 -7.16
N VAL A 412 13.68 18.95 -6.52
CA VAL A 412 13.14 20.22 -7.06
C VAL A 412 13.96 20.72 -8.25
N THR A 413 15.17 20.21 -8.47
CA THR A 413 16.05 20.67 -9.56
C THR A 413 15.71 20.00 -10.89
N ASN A 414 15.47 18.69 -10.89
CA ASN A 414 15.19 17.90 -12.09
C ASN A 414 13.71 17.48 -12.20
N GLY A 415 12.93 17.57 -11.12
CA GLY A 415 11.54 17.12 -11.07
C GLY A 415 11.38 15.60 -11.01
N GLU A 416 12.44 14.84 -10.75
CA GLU A 416 12.40 13.38 -10.62
C GLU A 416 12.15 12.95 -9.18
N MET A 417 11.51 11.79 -8.99
CA MET A 417 11.32 11.18 -7.67
C MET A 417 12.58 10.39 -7.30
N GLU A 418 13.23 10.74 -6.20
CA GLU A 418 14.47 10.12 -5.74
C GLU A 418 14.29 9.49 -4.37
N VAL A 419 14.98 8.37 -4.13
CA VAL A 419 14.97 7.68 -2.82
C VAL A 419 15.63 8.60 -1.78
N VAL A 420 14.91 8.85 -0.70
CA VAL A 420 15.36 9.68 0.43
C VAL A 420 15.46 8.91 1.74
N TRP A 421 14.67 7.84 1.87
CA TRP A 421 14.80 6.87 2.95
C TRP A 421 14.68 5.45 2.42
N GLU A 422 15.43 4.55 3.05
CA GLU A 422 15.33 3.10 2.86
C GLU A 422 14.92 2.47 4.19
N TYR A 423 13.82 1.74 4.20
CA TYR A 423 13.38 0.96 5.34
C TYR A 423 13.80 -0.50 5.15
N LYS A 424 14.70 -0.95 6.03
CA LYS A 424 15.23 -2.31 6.03
C LYS A 424 14.38 -3.19 6.94
N LEU A 425 13.73 -4.20 6.37
CA LEU A 425 12.71 -4.99 7.08
C LEU A 425 13.28 -5.85 8.19
N ILE A 426 14.49 -6.40 7.97
CA ILE A 426 15.14 -7.31 8.93
C ILE A 426 15.60 -6.55 10.17
N SER A 427 16.26 -5.41 9.97
CA SER A 427 16.76 -4.59 11.08
C SER A 427 15.72 -3.66 11.68
N ASP A 428 14.55 -3.54 11.05
CA ASP A 428 13.46 -2.64 11.47
C ASP A 428 13.89 -1.16 11.52
N THR A 429 14.72 -0.74 10.56
CA THR A 429 15.36 0.58 10.58
C THR A 429 15.05 1.39 9.33
N LEU A 430 14.59 2.62 9.53
CA LEU A 430 14.46 3.63 8.48
C LEU A 430 15.76 4.43 8.34
N ARG A 431 16.56 4.11 7.32
CA ARG A 431 17.84 4.76 7.00
C ARG A 431 17.64 5.96 6.09
N GLN A 432 18.45 7.00 6.27
CA GLN A 432 18.47 8.16 5.38
C GLN A 432 19.52 7.94 4.29
N THR A 433 19.16 8.19 3.03
CA THR A 433 20.05 7.96 1.88
C THR A 433 20.42 9.23 1.12
N SER A 434 19.58 10.27 1.19
CA SER A 434 19.80 11.52 0.47
C SER A 434 19.51 12.74 1.34
N ARG A 435 20.19 13.86 1.05
CA ARG A 435 19.94 15.18 1.67
C ARG A 435 18.60 15.80 1.24
N GLN A 436 17.94 15.26 0.21
CA GLN A 436 16.59 15.70 -0.19
C GLN A 436 15.54 15.39 0.91
N ASN A 437 15.89 14.53 1.87
CA ASN A 437 15.06 14.21 3.03
C ASN A 437 14.70 15.44 3.90
N VAL A 438 15.59 16.42 4.03
CA VAL A 438 15.40 17.63 4.86
C VAL A 438 14.78 18.81 4.11
N ILE A 439 14.59 18.71 2.80
CA ILE A 439 14.00 19.78 1.99
C ILE A 439 12.49 19.69 2.08
N TRP A 440 11.86 20.61 2.82
CA TRP A 440 10.40 20.69 2.95
C TRP A 440 9.91 21.96 2.28
N ARG A 441 8.86 21.84 1.47
CA ARG A 441 8.30 22.98 0.77
C ARG A 441 7.77 24.02 1.77
N SER A 442 8.14 25.27 1.56
CA SER A 442 7.68 26.43 2.33
C SER A 442 7.96 26.37 3.84
N ARG A 443 8.88 25.49 4.30
CA ARG A 443 9.15 25.31 5.73
C ARG A 443 10.58 24.81 6.00
N ASN A 444 11.14 25.24 7.14
CA ASN A 444 12.39 24.70 7.69
C ASN A 444 12.09 23.47 8.55
N GLY A 445 11.66 22.38 7.91
CA GLY A 445 11.36 21.11 8.58
C GLY A 445 10.01 20.51 8.21
N PRO A 446 9.74 19.27 8.68
CA PRO A 446 8.49 18.56 8.42
C PRO A 446 7.27 19.34 8.95
N PRO A 447 6.06 19.15 8.41
CA PRO A 447 4.84 19.70 9.01
C PRO A 447 4.64 19.18 10.43
N LEU A 448 4.00 20.00 11.27
CA LEU A 448 3.61 19.57 12.62
C LEU A 448 2.45 18.59 12.54
N ASN A 449 2.41 17.63 13.48
CA ASN A 449 1.28 16.73 13.64
C ASN A 449 -0.06 17.48 13.82
N ARG A 450 -0.03 18.61 14.53
CA ARG A 450 -1.19 19.47 14.77
C ARG A 450 -0.84 20.94 14.54
N PRO A 451 -1.75 21.75 13.96
CA PRO A 451 -1.57 23.19 13.87
C PRO A 451 -1.45 23.83 15.25
N VAL A 452 -0.68 24.91 15.34
CA VAL A 452 -0.49 25.67 16.59
C VAL A 452 -1.83 26.13 17.18
N CYS A 453 -2.75 26.60 16.33
CA CYS A 453 -4.09 27.05 16.73
C CYS A 453 -5.13 25.94 16.86
N GLY A 454 -4.75 24.66 16.78
CA GLY A 454 -5.71 23.56 16.66
C GLY A 454 -6.32 23.47 15.26
N PHE A 455 -6.95 22.35 14.93
CA PHE A 455 -7.47 22.10 13.58
C PHE A 455 -8.62 23.04 13.19
N ARG A 456 -9.37 23.55 14.18
CA ARG A 456 -10.50 24.48 13.98
C ARG A 456 -10.20 25.91 14.42
N GLY A 457 -8.94 26.23 14.73
CA GLY A 457 -8.57 27.55 15.27
C GLY A 457 -9.01 27.78 16.72
N ASP A 458 -9.44 26.73 17.41
CA ASP A 458 -10.03 26.74 18.74
C ASP A 458 -9.04 27.09 19.85
N ARG A 459 -7.74 26.87 19.64
CA ARG A 459 -6.68 27.09 20.64
C ARG A 459 -6.05 28.48 20.61
N CYS A 460 -6.39 29.31 19.63
CA CYS A 460 -5.87 30.67 19.51
C CYS A 460 -6.83 31.70 20.13
N ILE A 461 -6.25 32.76 20.71
CA ILE A 461 -6.88 33.70 21.66
C ILE A 461 -8.16 34.38 21.11
N GLY A 462 -8.36 34.45 19.79
CA GLY A 462 -9.60 34.96 19.18
C GLY A 462 -10.86 34.14 19.49
N SER A 463 -10.75 32.90 19.99
CA SER A 463 -11.92 32.10 20.43
C SER A 463 -12.38 32.43 21.86
N LEU A 464 -11.47 32.92 22.71
CA LEU A 464 -11.75 33.29 24.10
C LEU A 464 -12.59 34.57 24.21
N GLU A 465 -12.35 35.58 23.36
CA GLU A 465 -13.16 36.81 23.37
C GLU A 465 -14.64 36.51 23.05
N LYS A 466 -14.91 35.63 22.08
CA LYS A 466 -16.28 35.23 21.75
C LYS A 466 -16.94 34.45 22.88
N SER A 467 -16.21 33.59 23.60
CA SER A 467 -16.75 32.82 24.72
C SER A 467 -17.01 33.70 25.96
N VAL A 468 -16.10 34.61 26.30
CA VAL A 468 -16.28 35.54 27.43
C VAL A 468 -17.45 36.50 27.20
N VAL A 469 -17.59 37.05 25.98
CA VAL A 469 -18.70 37.97 25.67
C VAL A 469 -20.05 37.25 25.62
N THR A 470 -20.12 36.00 25.14
CA THR A 470 -21.39 35.26 25.04
C THR A 470 -21.84 34.59 26.34
N THR A 471 -20.92 34.20 27.24
CA THR A 471 -21.27 33.49 28.48
C THR A 471 -21.15 34.34 29.74
N VAL A 472 -20.15 35.22 29.85
CA VAL A 472 -19.89 35.95 31.10
C VAL A 472 -20.73 37.24 31.20
N ALA A 473 -20.95 37.93 30.07
CA ALA A 473 -21.76 39.15 30.02
C ALA A 473 -23.22 38.95 30.50
N PRO A 474 -23.98 37.93 30.06
CA PRO A 474 -25.35 37.75 30.53
C PRO A 474 -25.42 37.41 32.03
N ILE A 475 -24.49 36.60 32.55
CA ILE A 475 -24.42 36.24 33.97
C ILE A 475 -24.20 37.48 34.85
N LEU A 476 -23.29 38.36 34.44
CA LEU A 476 -23.04 39.63 35.14
C LEU A 476 -24.26 40.55 35.10
N THR A 477 -24.95 40.66 33.97
CA THR A 477 -26.16 41.49 33.88
C THR A 477 -27.30 40.99 34.75
N VAL A 478 -27.49 39.67 34.86
CA VAL A 478 -28.51 39.06 35.73
C VAL A 478 -28.16 39.30 37.20
N LEU A 479 -26.89 39.13 37.58
CA LEU A 479 -26.43 39.39 38.95
C LEU A 479 -26.61 40.84 39.36
N VAL A 480 -26.22 41.80 38.50
CA VAL A 480 -26.40 43.23 38.78
C VAL A 480 -27.89 43.59 38.87
N SER A 481 -28.73 43.05 37.99
CA SER A 481 -30.18 43.28 38.02
C SER A 481 -30.81 42.72 39.30
N PHE A 482 -30.36 41.56 39.77
CA PHE A 482 -30.84 40.95 41.00
C PHE A 482 -30.43 41.76 42.24
N ILE A 483 -29.17 42.23 42.30
CA ILE A 483 -28.68 43.09 43.38
C ILE A 483 -29.45 44.42 43.40
N PHE A 484 -29.69 45.01 42.23
CA PHE A 484 -30.45 46.26 42.13
C PHE A 484 -31.91 46.08 42.54
N GLY A 485 -32.55 45.00 42.10
CA GLY A 485 -33.92 44.63 42.51
C GLY A 485 -34.05 44.38 44.02
N ALA A 486 -33.09 43.64 44.60
CA ALA A 486 -33.04 43.41 46.04
C ALA A 486 -32.81 44.70 46.84
N GLY A 487 -31.96 45.60 46.34
CA GLY A 487 -31.73 46.92 46.94
C GLY A 487 -32.97 47.80 46.92
N ILE A 488 -33.70 47.84 45.79
CA ILE A 488 -34.98 48.55 45.68
C ILE A 488 -36.02 47.96 46.64
N PHE A 489 -36.16 46.64 46.68
CA PHE A 489 -37.08 45.96 47.59
C PHE A 489 -36.77 46.27 49.05
N TRP A 490 -35.49 46.22 49.44
CA TRP A 490 -35.06 46.56 50.80
C TRP A 490 -35.33 48.03 51.15
N PHE A 491 -35.10 48.95 50.21
CA PHE A 491 -35.40 50.37 50.38
C PHE A 491 -36.90 50.64 50.60
N PHE A 492 -37.77 50.00 49.81
CA PHE A 492 -39.22 50.11 50.01
C PHE A 492 -39.70 49.45 51.30
N HIS A 493 -39.13 48.31 51.67
CA HIS A 493 -39.46 47.61 52.91
C HIS A 493 -39.03 48.38 54.17
N GLN A 494 -37.94 49.15 54.12
CA GLN A 494 -37.54 50.07 55.18
C GLN A 494 -38.55 51.23 55.35
N ARG A 495 -39.06 51.78 54.23
CA ARG A 495 -40.03 52.88 54.30
C ARG A 495 -41.40 52.47 54.85
N THR A 496 -41.83 51.24 54.63
CA THR A 496 -43.12 50.76 55.17
C THR A 496 -43.09 50.52 56.69
N LYS A 497 -41.91 50.41 57.32
CA LYS A 497 -41.79 50.37 58.78
C LYS A 497 -41.92 51.74 59.47
N GLY A 498 -41.99 52.84 58.71
CA GLY A 498 -41.99 54.20 59.23
C GLY A 498 -43.34 54.92 59.34
N SER A 499 -44.46 54.34 58.87
CA SER A 499 -45.77 55.02 58.93
C SER A 499 -46.66 54.45 60.05
N VAL A 500 -46.45 54.96 61.27
CA VAL A 500 -47.35 54.78 62.41
C VAL A 500 -48.47 55.81 62.31
N TRP A 501 -49.46 55.58 61.44
CA TRP A 501 -50.54 56.54 61.18
C TRP A 501 -51.76 56.40 62.11
N TRP A 502 -51.68 55.55 63.14
CA TRP A 502 -52.80 55.27 64.06
C TRP A 502 -52.62 55.74 65.51
N LEU A 503 -51.71 56.69 65.78
CA LEU A 503 -51.62 57.36 67.10
C LEU A 503 -52.17 58.79 66.99
N LEU A 504 -53.46 58.96 67.30
CA LEU A 504 -54.05 60.28 67.56
C LEU A 504 -54.70 60.24 68.96
N GLU A 505 -54.02 60.88 69.89
CA GLU A 505 -54.40 61.07 71.28
C GLU A 505 -55.24 62.35 71.44
N GLU A 506 -56.13 62.31 72.42
CA GLU A 506 -57.18 63.30 72.72
C GLU A 506 -56.63 64.70 73.06
N MET A 507 -57.25 65.76 72.53
CA MET A 507 -57.98 66.76 73.32
C MET A 507 -58.33 68.04 72.53
N ARG A 508 -59.66 68.22 72.40
CA ARG A 508 -60.46 69.44 72.63
C ARG A 508 -60.23 70.72 71.81
N LEU A 509 -61.37 71.21 71.29
CA LEU A 509 -62.00 72.55 71.36
C LEU A 509 -62.66 72.82 69.99
N ILE A 510 -63.88 73.34 69.78
CA ILE A 510 -65.03 73.77 70.59
C ILE A 510 -66.27 73.61 69.68
N SER A 511 -67.41 73.33 70.31
CA SER A 511 -68.78 73.34 69.78
C SER A 511 -69.17 74.56 68.94
N ALA A 512 -69.80 74.33 67.79
CA ALA A 512 -70.88 75.18 67.27
C ALA A 512 -71.92 74.30 66.57
N VAL A 513 -73.08 74.21 67.22
CA VAL A 513 -74.30 73.54 66.78
C VAL A 513 -74.88 74.27 65.58
N THR A 514 -75.34 73.57 64.54
CA THR A 514 -76.73 73.67 64.01
C THR A 514 -77.01 72.76 62.81
N HIS A 515 -78.11 72.00 62.95
CA HIS A 515 -79.11 71.59 61.96
C HIS A 515 -78.82 70.56 60.84
N SER A 516 -79.23 69.32 61.16
CA SER A 516 -80.31 68.52 60.50
C SER A 516 -80.29 68.28 58.99
N ASN A 517 -80.11 67.01 58.61
CA ASN A 517 -81.12 66.10 58.00
C ASN A 517 -80.39 64.90 57.36
N LEU A 518 -80.50 63.70 57.92
CA LEU A 518 -81.46 62.65 57.52
C LEU A 518 -81.26 62.18 56.07
N GLY A 519 -80.63 61.02 55.92
CA GLY A 519 -80.42 60.33 54.65
C GLY A 519 -79.82 58.94 54.87
N THR A 520 -80.65 58.03 55.40
CA THR A 520 -80.44 56.58 55.52
C THR A 520 -80.39 55.88 54.15
N PHE A 521 -79.99 54.60 54.17
CA PHE A 521 -80.01 53.54 53.13
C PHE A 521 -78.67 53.25 52.44
N GLN A 522 -78.16 52.02 52.34
CA GLN A 522 -78.55 50.72 52.91
C GLN A 522 -77.37 49.75 52.64
N SER A 523 -77.06 48.91 53.63
CA SER A 523 -76.20 47.73 53.47
C SER A 523 -77.03 46.53 53.05
N VAL A 524 -76.50 45.69 52.15
CA VAL A 524 -76.77 44.24 52.19
C VAL A 524 -75.49 43.50 51.79
N GLN A 525 -75.08 42.60 52.68
CA GLN A 525 -74.00 41.64 52.54
C GLN A 525 -74.60 40.23 52.72
N ARG A 526 -73.88 39.23 52.20
CA ARG A 526 -74.00 37.77 52.41
C ARG A 526 -75.05 37.09 51.52
N SER A 527 -74.81 35.88 51.01
CA SER A 527 -74.00 34.75 51.53
C SER A 527 -73.05 34.17 50.50
#